data_AF-A0A416TY85-F1
#
_entry.id   AF-A0A416TY85-F1
#
_cell.length_a   1.000
_cell.length_b   1.000
_cell.length_c   1.000
_cell.angle_alpha   90.00
_cell.angle_beta   90.00
_cell.angle_gamma   90.00
#
_symmetry.space_group_name_H-M   'P 1'
#
loop_
_entity.id
_entity.type
_entity.pdbx_description
1 polymer ?
#
loop_
_entity_poly.entity_id
_entity_poly.type
_entity_poly.pdbx_seq_one_letter_code
_entity_poly.pdbx_strand_id
1 'polypeptide(L)'
;MRGNVIFDECGFLSDEMMSVYSAFAIVNKSFKSGKDRDGNRIDEIRLRAIPKEIPNQKFYISSASDTSTKYYSLYREFSKQMLMGNKDYFVANITCDIPLHPTIHGQVMAPLFEKSTIDSDMRTNPEKARREYYCEFTTDAGSDAIIRRGVISRNEEVRKPLLYNDTGDKKFVIAYDPARSRDNSVILVGEIYEFEQIDGSTDIRMRLVNCINLIDVGKKIKSPMQTPDQIEYLKKVILAYNGGADAYGNIVGIYIDAGSGGGGVNIADYLMPDWTDSAGIVHRGLIDKEYSIEYVNKFPNAVNKIHLMSPSAYKSEMYEAMIELMNQDKISFTAPYDSKDYLTVFDVDEKKLEEARKSISQELKKQKLNEKEFESRLNDELGKIQSVNTKMIKLDWQDKIALANMDALKEELVNMVRKKRDSGKDSFELTPEKANKLHDDRALNRIGYFVIKVDKLQTGNFL
;
A
#
# COMPACT_ATOMS: atom_id res chain seq x y z
N MET A 1 33.80 -2.63 -11.93
CA MET A 1 33.01 -2.07 -10.81
C MET A 1 32.80 -3.15 -9.77
N ARG A 2 33.63 -3.19 -8.72
CA ARG A 2 33.33 -3.98 -7.52
C ARG A 2 33.39 -2.99 -6.34
N GLY A 3 32.38 -2.99 -5.48
CA GLY A 3 32.41 -2.26 -4.20
C GLY A 3 31.62 -0.94 -4.11
N ASN A 4 30.84 -0.53 -5.11
CA ASN A 4 29.85 0.55 -4.94
C ASN A 4 28.50 -0.05 -4.60
N VAL A 5 27.81 0.51 -3.62
CA VAL A 5 26.46 0.09 -3.21
C VAL A 5 25.54 1.28 -3.37
N ILE A 6 24.49 1.10 -4.17
CA ILE A 6 23.48 2.11 -4.42
C ILE A 6 22.19 1.61 -3.80
N PHE A 7 21.74 2.30 -2.77
CA PHE A 7 20.42 2.12 -2.19
C PHE A 7 19.50 3.16 -2.82
N ASP A 8 18.64 2.67 -3.71
CA ASP A 8 17.53 3.44 -4.27
C ASP A 8 16.29 3.23 -3.39
N GLU A 9 15.47 4.28 -3.27
CA GLU A 9 14.30 4.35 -2.39
C GLU A 9 14.53 3.86 -0.94
N CYS A 10 15.69 4.19 -0.39
CA CYS A 10 16.19 3.61 0.84
C CYS A 10 15.52 4.10 2.13
N GLY A 11 14.70 5.14 2.04
CA GLY A 11 13.84 5.61 3.13
C GLY A 11 12.81 4.59 3.59
N PHE A 12 12.54 3.56 2.79
CA PHE A 12 11.56 2.51 3.05
C PHE A 12 12.17 1.11 3.24
N LEU A 13 13.50 1.00 3.17
CA LEU A 13 14.22 -0.26 3.40
C LEU A 13 14.39 -0.53 4.90
N SER A 14 14.48 -1.81 5.26
CA SER A 14 14.76 -2.20 6.65
C SER A 14 16.23 -1.92 7.03
N ASP A 15 16.44 -1.61 8.30
CA ASP A 15 17.77 -1.39 8.89
C ASP A 15 18.73 -2.56 8.65
N GLU A 16 18.21 -3.79 8.70
CA GLU A 16 18.98 -5.00 8.47
C GLU A 16 19.45 -5.11 7.02
N MET A 17 18.56 -4.90 6.05
CA MET A 17 18.92 -4.89 4.63
C MET A 17 19.99 -3.84 4.35
N MET A 18 19.79 -2.61 4.82
CA MET A 18 20.77 -1.53 4.63
C MET A 18 22.13 -1.88 5.23
N SER A 19 22.14 -2.57 6.39
CA SER A 19 23.37 -2.97 7.07
C SER A 19 24.11 -4.11 6.35
N VAL A 20 23.39 -5.16 5.95
CA VAL A 20 23.96 -6.32 5.24
C VAL A 20 24.54 -5.89 3.89
N TYR A 21 23.77 -5.15 3.09
CA TYR A 21 24.24 -4.73 1.77
C TYR A 21 25.35 -3.67 1.85
N SER A 22 25.38 -2.86 2.91
CA SER A 22 26.46 -1.90 3.14
C SER A 22 27.82 -2.55 3.32
N ALA A 23 27.88 -3.82 3.72
CA ALA A 23 29.13 -4.55 3.90
C ALA A 23 29.84 -4.81 2.56
N PHE A 24 29.11 -4.87 1.44
CA PHE A 24 29.70 -5.06 0.12
C PHE A 24 30.60 -3.90 -0.33
N ALA A 25 30.49 -2.72 0.31
CA ALA A 25 31.37 -1.59 0.03
C ALA A 25 32.72 -1.65 0.79
N ILE A 26 32.91 -2.60 1.70
CA ILE A 26 34.12 -2.71 2.55
C ILE A 26 35.30 -3.37 1.82
N VAL A 27 35.08 -3.93 0.62
CA VAL A 27 36.09 -4.68 -0.13
C VAL A 27 37.37 -3.87 -0.35
N ASN A 28 38.50 -4.40 0.14
CA ASN A 28 39.81 -3.77 0.05
C ASN A 28 40.33 -3.75 -1.40
N LYS A 29 40.26 -2.59 -2.04
CA LYS A 29 40.81 -2.35 -3.40
C LYS A 29 42.33 -2.31 -3.48
N SER A 30 43.02 -2.17 -2.35
CA SER A 30 44.49 -2.16 -2.30
C SER A 30 45.09 -3.57 -2.42
N PHE A 31 44.28 -4.63 -2.35
CA PHE A 31 44.74 -5.99 -2.60
C PHE A 31 44.93 -6.23 -4.11
N LYS A 32 46.14 -5.94 -4.61
CA LYS A 32 46.52 -6.16 -6.01
C LYS A 32 47.53 -7.31 -6.12
N SER A 33 47.05 -8.50 -6.49
CA SER A 33 47.90 -9.66 -6.83
C SER A 33 47.98 -9.80 -8.36
N GLY A 34 48.60 -8.83 -9.02
CA GLY A 34 48.74 -8.84 -10.48
C GLY A 34 49.90 -9.72 -10.94
N LYS A 35 49.66 -10.51 -12.00
CA LYS A 35 50.71 -11.12 -12.82
C LYS A 35 50.76 -10.40 -14.17
N ASP A 36 51.94 -10.25 -14.77
CA ASP A 36 52.08 -9.74 -16.12
C ASP A 36 51.60 -10.75 -17.18
N ARG A 37 51.66 -10.39 -18.46
CA ARG A 37 51.21 -11.24 -19.59
C ARG A 37 51.93 -12.60 -19.62
N ASP A 38 53.12 -12.67 -19.04
CA ASP A 38 54.00 -13.83 -19.04
C ASP A 38 53.94 -14.60 -17.70
N GLY A 39 53.04 -14.19 -16.79
CA GLY A 39 52.77 -14.88 -15.53
C GLY A 39 53.66 -14.48 -14.35
N ASN A 40 54.54 -13.48 -14.51
CA ASN A 40 55.43 -13.00 -13.45
C ASN A 40 54.70 -12.02 -12.54
N ARG A 41 55.08 -12.01 -11.25
CA ARG A 41 54.49 -11.10 -10.27
C ARG A 41 54.86 -9.65 -10.61
N ILE A 42 53.87 -8.77 -10.71
CA ILE A 42 54.11 -7.34 -10.95
C ILE A 42 54.78 -6.75 -9.70
N ASP A 43 55.85 -5.98 -9.88
CA ASP A 43 56.59 -5.38 -8.78
C ASP A 43 55.83 -4.21 -8.13
N GLU A 44 56.17 -3.89 -6.88
CA GLU A 44 55.47 -2.85 -6.10
C GLU A 44 55.57 -1.45 -6.72
N ILE A 45 56.64 -1.17 -7.47
CA ILE A 45 56.84 0.14 -8.11
C ILE A 45 55.89 0.29 -9.30
N ARG A 46 55.73 -0.73 -10.15
CA ARG A 46 54.71 -0.70 -11.23
C ARG A 46 53.29 -0.68 -10.68
N LEU A 47 53.02 -1.35 -9.56
CA LEU A 47 51.70 -1.27 -8.90
C LEU A 47 51.33 0.16 -8.47
N ARG A 48 52.32 1.00 -8.11
CA ARG A 48 52.13 2.42 -7.76
C ARG A 48 51.90 3.32 -8.98
N ALA A 49 52.32 2.89 -10.17
CA ALA A 49 52.07 3.60 -11.43
C ALA A 49 50.65 3.37 -11.98
N ILE A 50 49.91 2.39 -11.43
CA ILE A 50 48.51 2.16 -11.80
C ILE A 50 47.66 3.31 -11.23
N PRO A 51 46.77 3.93 -12.03
CA PRO A 51 45.87 4.97 -11.56
C PRO A 51 45.15 4.58 -10.27
N LYS A 52 44.97 5.56 -9.36
CA LYS A 52 44.14 5.36 -8.18
C LYS A 52 42.72 4.99 -8.62
N GLU A 53 42.22 3.89 -8.10
CA GLU A 53 40.85 3.46 -8.36
C GLU A 53 39.87 4.43 -7.68
N ILE A 54 38.71 4.61 -8.30
CA ILE A 54 37.60 5.34 -7.69
C ILE A 54 37.28 4.67 -6.35
N PRO A 55 37.19 5.42 -5.23
CA PRO A 55 36.84 4.86 -3.93
C PRO A 55 35.53 4.07 -3.97
N ASN A 56 35.40 3.07 -3.10
CA ASN A 56 34.10 2.43 -2.89
C ASN A 56 33.15 3.47 -2.28
N GLN A 57 31.98 3.64 -2.89
CA GLN A 57 30.99 4.62 -2.47
C GLN A 57 29.68 3.93 -2.10
N LYS A 58 29.05 4.47 -1.06
CA LYS A 58 27.68 4.13 -0.67
C LYS A 58 26.80 5.31 -1.06
N PHE A 59 25.82 5.05 -1.90
CA PHE A 59 24.81 6.03 -2.29
C PHE A 59 23.52 5.67 -1.58
N TYR A 60 22.96 6.65 -0.88
CA TYR A 60 21.64 6.55 -0.25
C TYR A 60 20.76 7.60 -0.91
N ILE A 61 19.83 7.12 -1.73
CA ILE A 61 18.93 7.93 -2.53
C ILE A 61 17.51 7.54 -2.13
N SER A 62 16.70 8.52 -1.78
CA SER A 62 15.27 8.32 -1.48
C SER A 62 14.59 9.66 -1.35
N SER A 63 13.28 9.68 -1.59
CA SER A 63 12.40 10.68 -1.00
C SER A 63 12.55 10.72 0.53
N ALA A 64 12.12 11.81 1.16
CA ALA A 64 12.08 11.82 2.61
C ALA A 64 11.19 10.68 3.12
N SER A 65 11.47 10.15 4.31
CA SER A 65 10.66 9.12 4.93
C SER A 65 10.29 9.55 6.34
N ASP A 66 10.30 8.62 7.29
CA ASP A 66 10.04 8.91 8.69
C ASP A 66 11.34 9.16 9.49
N THR A 67 11.25 10.00 10.51
CA THR A 67 12.36 10.33 11.42
C THR A 67 12.85 9.14 12.26
N SER A 68 12.09 8.05 12.41
CA SER A 68 12.55 6.83 13.10
C SER A 68 13.40 5.92 12.21
N THR A 69 13.46 6.16 10.90
CA THR A 69 14.14 5.27 9.95
C THR A 69 15.66 5.35 10.04
N LYS A 70 16.35 4.27 9.64
CA LYS A 70 17.80 4.28 9.46
C LYS A 70 18.25 5.35 8.47
N TYR A 71 17.49 5.55 7.39
CA TYR A 71 17.78 6.58 6.41
C TYR A 71 17.84 7.97 7.02
N TYR A 72 16.85 8.36 7.83
CA TYR A 72 16.88 9.66 8.52
C TYR A 72 18.09 9.77 9.47
N SER A 73 18.41 8.69 10.19
CA SER A 73 19.58 8.65 11.07
C SER A 73 20.89 8.88 10.30
N LEU A 74 21.03 8.25 9.13
CA LEU A 74 22.18 8.44 8.23
C LEU A 74 22.19 9.85 7.62
N TYR A 75 21.06 10.34 7.13
CA TYR A 75 20.91 11.70 6.60
C TYR A 75 21.37 12.74 7.63
N ARG A 76 20.91 12.62 8.88
CA ARG A 76 21.29 13.52 9.97
C ARG A 76 22.77 13.43 10.30
N GLU A 77 23.32 12.22 10.42
CA GLU A 77 24.73 12.03 10.77
C GLU A 77 25.66 12.51 9.64
N PHE A 78 25.38 12.15 8.40
CA PHE A 78 26.19 12.52 7.25
C PHE A 78 26.12 14.03 6.99
N SER A 79 24.97 14.66 7.25
CA SER A 79 24.84 16.12 7.20
C SER A 79 25.76 16.78 8.21
N LYS A 80 25.84 16.27 9.45
CA LYS A 80 26.78 16.79 10.45
C LYS A 80 28.23 16.60 10.01
N GLN A 81 28.60 15.42 9.52
CA GLN A 81 29.95 15.15 9.03
C GLN A 81 30.34 16.09 7.89
N MET A 82 29.44 16.30 6.94
CA MET A 82 29.64 17.24 5.83
C MET A 82 29.83 18.68 6.35
N LEU A 83 28.99 19.14 7.28
CA LEU A 83 29.10 20.47 7.90
C LEU A 83 30.40 20.63 8.72
N MET A 84 30.90 19.55 9.32
CA MET A 84 32.20 19.51 10.00
C MET A 84 33.39 19.51 9.01
N GLY A 85 33.13 19.50 7.70
CA GLY A 85 34.17 19.54 6.65
C GLY A 85 34.77 18.17 6.31
N ASN A 86 34.15 17.07 6.75
CA ASN A 86 34.58 15.73 6.39
C ASN A 86 34.27 15.45 4.91
N LYS A 87 35.31 15.29 4.10
CA LYS A 87 35.20 15.12 2.63
C LYS A 87 34.66 13.76 2.21
N ASP A 88 34.58 12.80 3.12
CA ASP A 88 34.03 11.47 2.85
C ASP A 88 32.48 11.46 2.88
N TYR A 89 31.85 12.54 3.31
CA TYR A 89 30.40 12.67 3.41
C TYR A 89 29.89 13.83 2.56
N PHE A 90 28.84 13.56 1.80
CA PHE A 90 28.12 14.55 1.01
C PHE A 90 26.62 14.26 1.13
N VAL A 91 25.85 15.30 1.45
CA VAL A 91 24.39 15.24 1.52
C VAL A 91 23.84 16.39 0.70
N ALA A 92 22.94 16.06 -0.22
CA ALA A 92 22.19 17.03 -1.00
C ALA A 92 20.70 16.88 -0.69
N ASN A 93 20.06 17.97 -0.29
CA ASN A 93 18.60 18.05 -0.19
C ASN A 93 18.07 18.74 -1.45
N ILE A 94 17.41 17.99 -2.32
CA ILE A 94 16.97 18.45 -3.64
C ILE A 94 15.45 18.47 -3.68
N THR A 95 14.86 19.63 -3.38
CA THR A 95 13.40 19.83 -3.45
C THR A 95 12.95 20.05 -4.90
N CYS A 96 11.64 20.01 -5.12
CA CYS A 96 11.00 20.26 -6.40
C CYS A 96 11.26 21.67 -6.96
N ASP A 97 11.72 22.61 -6.14
CA ASP A 97 12.03 23.97 -6.58
C ASP A 97 13.14 24.00 -7.63
N ILE A 98 14.13 23.09 -7.52
CA ILE A 98 15.24 22.94 -8.47
C ILE A 98 14.74 22.48 -9.84
N PRO A 99 14.04 21.34 -9.98
CA PRO A 99 13.50 20.89 -11.26
C PRO A 99 12.33 21.76 -11.79
N LEU A 100 11.67 22.57 -10.97
CA LEU A 100 10.71 23.59 -11.43
C LEU A 100 11.39 24.82 -12.05
N HIS A 101 12.61 25.13 -11.63
CA HIS A 101 13.38 26.27 -12.15
C HIS A 101 14.81 25.85 -12.51
N PRO A 102 14.99 24.86 -13.42
CA PRO A 102 16.30 24.36 -13.74
C PRO A 102 17.11 25.46 -14.43
N THR A 103 18.40 25.55 -14.14
CA THR A 103 19.29 26.51 -14.80
C THR A 103 20.40 25.80 -15.57
N ILE A 104 20.67 26.27 -16.80
CA ILE A 104 21.82 25.85 -17.61
C ILE A 104 22.65 27.11 -17.87
N HIS A 105 23.92 27.10 -17.45
CA HIS A 105 24.82 28.27 -17.52
C HIS A 105 24.22 29.55 -16.93
N GLY A 106 23.42 29.43 -15.86
CA GLY A 106 22.75 30.56 -15.20
C GLY A 106 21.47 31.04 -15.89
N GLN A 107 21.04 30.43 -17.00
CA GLN A 107 19.77 30.73 -17.65
C GLN A 107 18.69 29.75 -17.22
N VAL A 108 17.52 30.26 -16.84
CA VAL A 108 16.35 29.44 -16.46
C VAL A 108 15.83 28.73 -17.70
N MET A 109 15.67 27.41 -17.59
CA MET A 109 15.16 26.53 -18.63
C MET A 109 13.70 26.16 -18.34
N ALA A 110 13.08 25.46 -19.29
CA ALA A 110 11.76 24.89 -19.09
C ALA A 110 11.76 23.92 -17.89
N PRO A 111 10.71 23.93 -17.03
CA PRO A 111 10.57 23.00 -15.92
C PRO A 111 10.64 21.54 -16.37
N LEU A 112 11.23 20.68 -15.53
CA LEU A 112 11.29 19.23 -15.78
C LEU A 112 9.94 18.53 -15.57
N PHE A 113 9.02 19.16 -14.83
CA PHE A 113 7.64 18.71 -14.65
C PHE A 113 6.71 19.90 -14.39
N GLU A 114 5.41 19.68 -14.57
CA GLU A 114 4.42 20.74 -14.38
C GLU A 114 4.10 20.99 -12.90
N LYS A 115 4.01 22.27 -12.53
CA LYS A 115 3.56 22.68 -11.19
C LYS A 115 2.12 22.25 -10.89
N SER A 116 1.28 22.13 -11.92
CA SER A 116 -0.10 21.65 -11.83
C SER A 116 -0.19 20.25 -11.20
N THR A 117 0.77 19.36 -11.49
CA THR A 117 0.86 18.01 -10.93
C THR A 117 1.12 18.07 -9.43
N ILE A 118 2.09 18.87 -9.00
CA ILE A 118 2.39 19.06 -7.57
C ILE A 118 1.18 19.64 -6.85
N ASP A 119 0.53 20.66 -7.43
CA ASP A 119 -0.66 21.28 -6.83
C ASP A 119 -1.83 20.28 -6.73
N SER A 120 -1.96 19.35 -7.67
CA SER A 120 -2.96 18.27 -7.63
C SER A 120 -2.66 17.28 -6.51
N ASP A 121 -1.40 16.84 -6.40
CA ASP A 121 -0.97 15.89 -5.38
C ASP A 121 -1.05 16.51 -3.98
N MET A 122 -0.67 17.78 -3.84
CA MET A 122 -0.82 18.55 -2.60
C MET A 122 -2.28 18.71 -2.18
N ARG A 123 -3.25 18.74 -3.11
CA ARG A 123 -4.69 18.76 -2.78
C ARG A 123 -5.24 17.39 -2.41
N THR A 124 -4.58 16.32 -2.84
CA THR A 124 -5.08 14.95 -2.74
C THR A 124 -4.48 14.24 -1.54
N ASN A 125 -3.14 14.25 -1.43
CA ASN A 125 -2.39 13.76 -0.28
C ASN A 125 -1.25 14.76 0.04
N PRO A 126 -1.54 15.82 0.82
CA PRO A 126 -0.55 16.85 1.15
C PRO A 126 0.69 16.33 1.88
N GLU A 127 0.57 15.27 2.69
CA GLU A 127 1.69 14.69 3.43
C GLU A 127 2.64 13.96 2.49
N LYS A 128 2.11 13.06 1.66
CA LYS A 128 2.90 12.39 0.62
C LYS A 128 3.56 13.43 -0.28
N ALA A 129 2.81 14.42 -0.75
CA ALA A 129 3.36 15.46 -1.61
C ALA A 129 4.48 16.29 -0.94
N ARG A 130 4.36 16.66 0.35
CA ARG A 130 5.47 17.32 1.08
C ARG A 130 6.71 16.45 1.18
N ARG A 131 6.52 15.16 1.39
CA ARG A 131 7.59 14.18 1.50
C ARG A 131 8.31 13.94 0.16
N GLU A 132 7.54 13.71 -0.90
CA GLU A 132 8.05 13.43 -2.25
C GLU A 132 8.65 14.69 -2.91
N TYR A 133 7.99 15.84 -2.81
CA TYR A 133 8.40 17.05 -3.53
C TYR A 133 9.27 17.99 -2.72
N TYR A 134 9.09 18.09 -1.40
CA TYR A 134 9.82 19.05 -0.57
C TYR A 134 10.85 18.39 0.36
N CYS A 135 10.99 17.06 0.26
CA CYS A 135 11.90 16.28 1.10
C CYS A 135 11.68 16.52 2.60
N GLU A 136 10.43 16.76 3.00
CA GLU A 136 10.07 16.94 4.40
C GLU A 136 9.92 15.57 5.06
N PHE A 137 10.81 15.28 6.01
CA PHE A 137 10.70 14.09 6.85
C PHE A 137 9.47 14.21 7.74
N THR A 138 8.65 13.17 7.77
CA THR A 138 7.54 13.08 8.69
C THR A 138 8.05 12.56 10.03
N THR A 139 7.56 13.12 11.12
CA THR A 139 7.42 12.39 12.37
C THR A 139 6.14 11.57 12.21
N ASP A 140 6.28 10.31 11.80
CA ASP A 140 5.24 9.31 12.08
C ASP A 140 5.00 9.32 13.61
N ALA A 141 3.93 8.68 14.04
CA ALA A 141 3.52 8.50 15.43
C ALA A 141 4.60 7.96 16.41
N GLY A 142 5.85 7.77 15.97
CA GLY A 142 6.97 7.31 16.77
C GLY A 142 6.79 5.85 17.17
N SER A 143 7.26 5.49 18.37
CA SER A 143 7.07 4.16 18.95
C SER A 143 5.59 3.80 19.19
N ASP A 144 4.71 4.80 19.22
CA ASP A 144 3.31 4.65 19.61
C ASP A 144 2.38 4.47 18.40
N ALA A 145 2.96 4.47 17.18
CA ALA A 145 2.27 4.13 15.94
C ALA A 145 1.69 2.72 16.00
N ILE A 146 0.40 2.57 15.65
CA ILE A 146 -0.22 1.24 15.64
C ILE A 146 0.28 0.36 14.50
N ILE A 147 0.60 0.98 13.36
CA ILE A 147 1.08 0.32 12.14
C ILE A 147 2.25 1.15 11.62
N ARG A 148 3.38 0.48 11.39
CA ARG A 148 4.56 1.12 10.78
C ARG A 148 4.40 1.16 9.27
N ARG A 149 4.97 2.20 8.64
CA ARG A 149 4.98 2.34 7.18
C ARG A 149 5.59 1.16 6.43
N GLY A 150 6.59 0.50 7.03
CA GLY A 150 7.18 -0.73 6.49
C GLY A 150 6.20 -1.92 6.42
N VAL A 151 5.24 -2.00 7.35
CA VAL A 151 4.18 -3.02 7.32
C VAL A 151 3.21 -2.74 6.17
N ILE A 152 2.87 -1.47 5.92
CA ILE A 152 2.04 -1.10 4.77
C ILE A 152 2.77 -1.43 3.47
N SER A 153 4.02 -1.00 3.33
CA SER A 153 4.82 -1.19 2.11
C SER A 153 5.01 -2.67 1.76
N ARG A 154 5.16 -3.53 2.77
CA ARG A 154 5.25 -5.00 2.59
C ARG A 154 3.94 -5.62 2.10
N ASN A 155 2.81 -4.99 2.40
CA ASN A 155 1.46 -5.42 2.02
C ASN A 155 0.94 -4.74 0.74
N GLU A 156 1.78 -4.00 0.03
CA GLU A 156 1.42 -3.32 -1.21
C GLU A 156 1.67 -4.21 -2.44
N GLU A 157 0.70 -4.25 -3.35
CA GLU A 157 0.79 -4.97 -4.61
C GLU A 157 0.52 -4.02 -5.78
N VAL A 158 1.33 -4.09 -6.84
CA VAL A 158 1.08 -3.32 -8.06
C VAL A 158 -0.08 -3.95 -8.81
N ARG A 159 -1.28 -3.36 -8.67
CA ARG A 159 -2.48 -3.80 -9.36
C ARG A 159 -3.43 -2.66 -9.63
N LYS A 160 -4.25 -2.84 -10.66
CA LYS A 160 -5.39 -1.96 -10.93
C LYS A 160 -6.43 -2.12 -9.81
N PRO A 161 -7.06 -1.04 -9.32
CA PRO A 161 -8.20 -1.16 -8.41
C PRO A 161 -9.33 -1.92 -9.11
N LEU A 162 -10.10 -2.72 -8.38
CA LEU A 162 -11.33 -3.31 -8.93
C LEU A 162 -12.48 -2.37 -8.59
N LEU A 163 -13.16 -1.88 -9.63
CA LEU A 163 -14.31 -0.98 -9.49
C LEU A 163 -15.66 -1.73 -9.46
N TYR A 164 -15.65 -2.99 -9.87
CA TYR A 164 -16.79 -3.91 -9.92
C TYR A 164 -16.28 -5.35 -9.86
N ASN A 165 -17.19 -6.32 -9.73
CA ASN A 165 -16.84 -7.73 -9.82
C ASN A 165 -16.61 -8.15 -11.28
N ASP A 166 -15.34 -8.24 -11.65
CA ASP A 166 -14.84 -8.50 -13.01
C ASP A 166 -15.03 -9.94 -13.50
N THR A 167 -15.20 -10.88 -12.57
CA THR A 167 -15.27 -12.33 -12.81
C THR A 167 -16.67 -12.89 -12.56
N GLY A 168 -17.45 -12.22 -11.71
CA GLY A 168 -18.81 -12.60 -11.36
C GLY A 168 -18.92 -13.63 -10.23
N ASP A 169 -17.81 -14.08 -9.65
CA ASP A 169 -17.77 -15.10 -8.59
C ASP A 169 -16.93 -14.71 -7.36
N LYS A 170 -16.10 -13.67 -7.46
CA LYS A 170 -15.36 -13.08 -6.33
C LYS A 170 -16.27 -12.67 -5.18
N LYS A 171 -15.74 -12.77 -3.96
CA LYS A 171 -16.44 -12.45 -2.71
C LYS A 171 -15.99 -11.11 -2.15
N PHE A 172 -16.94 -10.23 -1.85
CA PHE A 172 -16.67 -8.87 -1.41
C PHE A 172 -17.30 -8.55 -0.08
N VAL A 173 -16.61 -7.70 0.69
CA VAL A 173 -17.13 -7.05 1.88
C VAL A 173 -17.14 -5.55 1.63
N ILE A 174 -18.23 -4.90 2.02
CA ILE A 174 -18.42 -3.45 1.86
C ILE A 174 -18.53 -2.84 3.25
N ALA A 175 -17.70 -1.84 3.57
CA ALA A 175 -17.82 -1.04 4.78
C ALA A 175 -18.19 0.38 4.39
N TYR A 176 -19.22 0.92 5.03
CA TYR A 176 -19.76 2.23 4.75
C TYR A 176 -19.86 3.05 6.01
N ASP A 177 -19.23 4.22 5.97
CA ASP A 177 -19.26 5.20 7.04
C ASP A 177 -19.93 6.48 6.53
N PRO A 178 -21.24 6.65 6.84
CA PRO A 178 -21.98 7.81 6.40
C PRO A 178 -21.57 9.05 7.19
N ALA A 179 -21.49 10.19 6.48
CA ALA A 179 -21.34 11.49 7.10
C ALA A 179 -22.37 12.48 6.52
N ARG A 180 -22.94 13.32 7.39
CA ARG A 180 -23.96 14.32 6.99
C ARG A 180 -23.40 15.75 6.95
N SER A 181 -22.32 16.05 7.66
CA SER A 181 -21.75 17.40 7.74
C SER A 181 -20.26 17.39 8.04
N ARG A 182 -19.49 18.27 7.39
CA ARG A 182 -18.04 18.56 7.56
C ARG A 182 -17.05 17.39 7.44
N ASP A 183 -17.44 16.17 7.81
CA ASP A 183 -16.64 14.94 7.66
C ASP A 183 -16.76 14.31 6.27
N ASN A 184 -15.93 13.32 5.96
CA ASN A 184 -16.04 12.58 4.70
C ASN A 184 -16.94 11.35 4.87
N SER A 185 -17.88 11.18 3.94
CA SER A 185 -18.63 9.93 3.81
C SER A 185 -17.90 9.01 2.85
N VAL A 186 -17.68 7.75 3.21
CA VAL A 186 -16.81 6.86 2.41
C VAL A 186 -17.27 5.42 2.43
N ILE A 187 -17.05 4.75 1.31
CA ILE A 187 -17.25 3.32 1.13
C ILE A 187 -15.90 2.66 0.88
N LEU A 188 -15.55 1.66 1.68
CA LEU A 188 -14.37 0.81 1.49
C LEU A 188 -14.84 -0.57 1.01
N VAL A 189 -14.15 -1.14 0.02
CA VAL A 189 -14.46 -2.46 -0.53
C VAL A 189 -13.25 -3.36 -0.45
N GLY A 190 -13.43 -4.54 0.15
CA GLY A 190 -12.43 -5.60 0.24
C GLY A 190 -12.89 -6.85 -0.48
N GLU A 191 -11.99 -7.47 -1.25
CA GLU A 191 -12.13 -8.82 -1.78
C GLU A 191 -11.61 -9.82 -0.73
N ILE A 192 -12.39 -10.87 -0.45
CA ILE A 192 -11.98 -12.00 0.39
C ILE A 192 -11.72 -13.20 -0.52
N TYR A 193 -10.56 -13.82 -0.35
CA TYR A 193 -10.14 -14.94 -1.18
C TYR A 193 -9.32 -15.95 -0.38
N GLU A 194 -9.36 -17.20 -0.84
CA GLU A 194 -8.50 -18.27 -0.33
C GLU A 194 -7.12 -18.16 -0.98
N PHE A 195 -6.08 -18.26 -0.15
CA PHE A 195 -4.69 -18.22 -0.55
C PHE A 195 -4.03 -19.54 -0.18
N GLU A 196 -3.54 -20.27 -1.18
CA GLU A 196 -2.77 -21.49 -0.97
C GLU A 196 -1.31 -21.13 -0.65
N GLN A 197 -0.85 -21.59 0.51
CA GLN A 197 0.52 -21.42 0.96
C GLN A 197 1.45 -22.45 0.31
N ILE A 198 2.76 -22.21 0.40
CA ILE A 198 3.80 -23.08 -0.17
C ILE A 198 3.73 -24.52 0.36
N ASP A 199 3.24 -24.70 1.60
CA ASP A 199 3.08 -26.01 2.23
C ASP A 199 1.74 -26.71 1.88
N GLY A 200 0.92 -26.11 1.01
CA GLY A 200 -0.40 -26.61 0.60
C GLY A 200 -1.52 -26.30 1.59
N SER A 201 -1.25 -25.57 2.68
CA SER A 201 -2.30 -25.06 3.57
C SER A 201 -3.03 -23.87 2.94
N THR A 202 -4.33 -23.75 3.19
CA THR A 202 -5.14 -22.62 2.70
C THR A 202 -5.37 -21.60 3.81
N ASP A 203 -5.16 -20.32 3.51
CA ASP A 203 -5.42 -19.19 4.40
C ASP A 203 -6.47 -18.26 3.77
N ILE A 204 -7.27 -17.58 4.59
CA ILE A 204 -8.21 -16.58 4.10
C ILE A 204 -7.53 -15.23 4.17
N ARG A 205 -7.45 -14.54 3.02
CA ARG A 205 -6.84 -13.23 2.91
C ARG A 205 -7.83 -12.19 2.42
N MET A 206 -7.52 -10.94 2.74
CA MET A 206 -8.26 -9.79 2.28
C MET A 206 -7.40 -8.91 1.37
N ARG A 207 -8.03 -8.37 0.35
CA ARG A 207 -7.43 -7.42 -0.56
C ARG A 207 -8.31 -6.19 -0.65
N LEU A 208 -7.83 -5.02 -0.25
CA LEU A 208 -8.61 -3.79 -0.37
C LEU A 208 -8.63 -3.34 -1.82
N VAL A 209 -9.78 -3.46 -2.47
CA VAL A 209 -9.88 -3.26 -3.93
C VAL A 209 -10.27 -1.84 -4.33
N ASN A 210 -10.98 -1.13 -3.46
CA ASN A 210 -11.45 0.23 -3.75
C ASN A 210 -11.76 1.02 -2.47
N CYS A 211 -11.49 2.32 -2.50
CA CYS A 211 -11.85 3.28 -1.45
C CYS A 211 -12.55 4.47 -2.13
N ILE A 212 -13.82 4.68 -1.82
CA ILE A 212 -14.69 5.64 -2.51
C ILE A 212 -15.10 6.74 -1.56
N ASN A 213 -14.64 7.96 -1.81
CA ASN A 213 -15.05 9.13 -1.04
C ASN A 213 -16.29 9.80 -1.69
N LEU A 214 -17.41 9.85 -0.97
CA LEU A 214 -18.70 10.39 -1.42
C LEU A 214 -18.75 11.91 -1.21
N ILE A 215 -17.98 12.64 -2.02
CA ILE A 215 -17.93 14.11 -2.00
C ILE A 215 -18.84 14.70 -3.08
N ASP A 216 -19.56 15.77 -2.72
CA ASP A 216 -20.25 16.66 -3.63
C ASP A 216 -19.24 17.57 -4.35
N VAL A 217 -18.96 17.24 -5.62
CA VAL A 217 -17.98 17.94 -6.47
C VAL A 217 -18.50 19.31 -6.93
N GLY A 218 -19.80 19.61 -6.77
CA GLY A 218 -20.42 20.86 -7.23
C GLY A 218 -20.21 22.07 -6.33
N LYS A 219 -19.70 21.89 -5.10
CA LYS A 219 -19.54 22.97 -4.12
C LYS A 219 -18.11 23.47 -4.00
N LYS A 220 -17.94 24.79 -3.83
CA LYS A 220 -16.64 25.43 -3.52
C LYS A 220 -15.96 24.85 -2.28
N ILE A 221 -16.75 24.42 -1.30
CA ILE A 221 -16.29 23.68 -0.12
C ILE A 221 -16.72 22.23 -0.34
N LYS A 222 -15.74 21.32 -0.42
CA LYS A 222 -15.99 19.89 -0.50
C LYS A 222 -16.82 19.47 0.71
N SER A 223 -18.04 19.01 0.49
CA SER A 223 -18.92 18.44 1.52
C SER A 223 -19.32 17.04 1.10
N PRO A 224 -19.75 16.17 2.01
CA PRO A 224 -20.42 14.93 1.63
C PRO A 224 -21.58 15.16 0.66
N MET A 225 -21.83 14.15 -0.15
CA MET A 225 -23.10 14.00 -0.88
C MET A 225 -24.28 14.05 0.10
N GLN A 226 -25.49 14.38 -0.36
CA GLN A 226 -26.66 14.30 0.51
C GLN A 226 -27.01 12.84 0.80
N THR A 227 -27.63 12.56 1.94
CA THR A 227 -27.99 11.18 2.35
C THR A 227 -28.73 10.40 1.26
N PRO A 228 -29.72 10.96 0.52
CA PRO A 228 -30.36 10.24 -0.59
C PRO A 228 -29.38 9.83 -1.70
N ASP A 229 -28.49 10.74 -2.12
CA ASP A 229 -27.47 10.47 -3.13
C ASP A 229 -26.46 9.41 -2.66
N GLN A 230 -26.10 9.45 -1.37
CA GLN A 230 -25.23 8.45 -0.77
C GLN A 230 -25.87 7.05 -0.80
N ILE A 231 -27.18 6.95 -0.49
CA ILE A 231 -27.92 5.68 -0.55
C ILE A 231 -27.99 5.17 -1.99
N GLU A 232 -28.28 6.04 -2.96
CA GLU A 232 -28.33 5.66 -4.37
C GLU A 232 -26.95 5.16 -4.85
N TYR A 233 -25.88 5.84 -4.46
CA TYR A 233 -24.52 5.44 -4.79
C TYR A 233 -24.14 4.12 -4.12
N LEU A 234 -24.48 3.92 -2.85
CA LEU A 234 -24.26 2.66 -2.14
C LEU A 234 -24.99 1.49 -2.83
N LYS A 235 -26.24 1.68 -3.27
CA LYS A 235 -26.97 0.66 -4.05
C LYS A 235 -26.23 0.31 -5.35
N LYS A 236 -25.71 1.30 -6.08
CA LYS A 236 -24.91 1.07 -7.30
C LYS A 236 -23.64 0.27 -7.00
N VAL A 237 -22.94 0.61 -5.91
CA VAL A 237 -21.75 -0.13 -5.46
C VAL A 237 -22.09 -1.58 -5.13
N ILE A 238 -23.14 -1.82 -4.33
CA ILE A 238 -23.59 -3.17 -3.98
C ILE A 238 -23.86 -4.00 -5.23
N LEU A 239 -24.57 -3.45 -6.21
CA LEU A 239 -24.89 -4.16 -7.45
C LEU A 239 -23.63 -4.43 -8.30
N ALA A 240 -22.73 -3.45 -8.41
CA ALA A 240 -21.49 -3.59 -9.17
C ALA A 240 -20.57 -4.70 -8.65
N TYR A 241 -20.42 -4.82 -7.32
CA TYR A 241 -19.63 -5.91 -6.71
C TYR A 241 -20.41 -7.21 -6.55
N ASN A 242 -21.75 -7.17 -6.53
CA ASN A 242 -22.52 -8.40 -6.55
C ASN A 242 -22.41 -9.13 -7.90
N GLY A 243 -22.23 -8.41 -9.01
CA GLY A 243 -22.03 -9.02 -10.33
C GLY A 243 -23.22 -9.86 -10.82
N GLY A 244 -24.43 -9.58 -10.34
CA GLY A 244 -25.66 -10.27 -10.75
C GLY A 244 -25.95 -11.60 -10.05
N ALA A 245 -25.19 -11.99 -9.02
CA ALA A 245 -25.49 -13.19 -8.24
C ALA A 245 -26.84 -13.07 -7.50
N ASP A 246 -27.60 -14.17 -7.45
CA ASP A 246 -28.87 -14.20 -6.73
C ASP A 246 -28.68 -13.90 -5.24
N ALA A 247 -29.64 -13.19 -4.65
CA ALA A 247 -29.67 -12.82 -3.25
C ALA A 247 -28.35 -12.23 -2.71
N TYR A 248 -27.64 -11.45 -3.53
CA TYR A 248 -26.35 -10.86 -3.18
C TYR A 248 -25.25 -11.88 -2.86
N GLY A 249 -25.26 -13.05 -3.51
CA GLY A 249 -24.36 -14.17 -3.20
C GLY A 249 -22.85 -13.87 -3.27
N ASN A 250 -22.44 -12.81 -3.96
CA ASN A 250 -21.04 -12.36 -4.01
C ASN A 250 -20.69 -11.32 -2.95
N ILE A 251 -21.68 -10.78 -2.24
CA ILE A 251 -21.47 -9.89 -1.11
C ILE A 251 -21.49 -10.74 0.17
N VAL A 252 -20.37 -10.82 0.86
CA VAL A 252 -20.25 -11.50 2.15
C VAL A 252 -21.06 -10.74 3.21
N GLY A 253 -20.86 -9.42 3.28
CA GLY A 253 -21.58 -8.54 4.20
C GLY A 253 -21.38 -7.06 3.89
N ILE A 254 -22.32 -6.24 4.35
CA ILE A 254 -22.35 -4.77 4.21
C ILE A 254 -22.37 -4.19 5.62
N TYR A 255 -21.26 -3.62 6.05
CA TYR A 255 -21.07 -3.08 7.39
C TYR A 255 -21.31 -1.58 7.37
N ILE A 256 -22.28 -1.11 8.13
CA ILE A 256 -22.67 0.30 8.17
C ILE A 256 -22.35 0.85 9.56
N ASP A 257 -21.63 1.97 9.61
CA ASP A 257 -21.37 2.68 10.85
C ASP A 257 -22.66 3.25 11.44
N ALA A 258 -23.09 2.70 12.57
CA ALA A 258 -24.30 3.08 13.31
C ALA A 258 -24.06 4.22 14.31
N GLY A 259 -22.90 4.89 14.23
CA GLY A 259 -22.57 6.05 15.05
C GLY A 259 -23.56 7.21 14.89
N SER A 260 -23.72 7.99 15.94
CA SER A 260 -24.69 9.10 16.01
C SER A 260 -24.38 10.26 15.04
N GLY A 261 -23.14 10.37 14.54
CA GLY A 261 -22.73 11.45 13.63
C GLY A 261 -23.21 11.28 12.19
N GLY A 262 -23.32 10.03 11.71
CA GLY A 262 -23.58 9.70 10.31
C GLY A 262 -25.04 9.37 9.98
N GLY A 263 -25.79 8.89 10.97
CA GLY A 263 -27.15 8.42 10.77
C GLY A 263 -27.25 7.07 10.06
N GLY A 264 -26.25 6.19 10.22
CA GLY A 264 -26.21 4.89 9.53
C GLY A 264 -27.38 3.96 9.81
N VAL A 265 -28.00 4.04 11.01
CA VAL A 265 -29.26 3.34 11.32
C VAL A 265 -30.36 3.74 10.34
N ASN A 266 -30.55 5.04 10.11
CA ASN A 266 -31.56 5.52 9.16
C ASN A 266 -31.25 5.07 7.73
N ILE A 267 -29.97 4.98 7.37
CA ILE A 267 -29.56 4.53 6.03
C ILE A 267 -29.89 3.05 5.82
N ALA A 268 -29.68 2.20 6.84
CA ALA A 268 -30.09 0.80 6.77
C ALA A 268 -31.59 0.66 6.52
N ASP A 269 -32.44 1.50 7.11
CA ASP A 269 -33.89 1.48 6.87
C ASP A 269 -34.25 1.73 5.40
N TYR A 270 -33.52 2.60 4.70
CA TYR A 270 -33.74 2.87 3.27
C TYR A 270 -33.28 1.74 2.34
N LEU A 271 -32.55 0.75 2.86
CA LEU A 271 -32.12 -0.44 2.13
C LEU A 271 -33.08 -1.63 2.32
N MET A 272 -33.98 -1.60 3.32
CA MET A 272 -34.91 -2.70 3.61
C MET A 272 -35.97 -2.97 2.54
N PRO A 273 -36.57 -1.96 1.88
CA PRO A 273 -37.51 -2.21 0.79
C PRO A 273 -36.80 -2.69 -0.48
N ASP A 274 -37.47 -3.53 -1.26
CA ASP A 274 -37.05 -3.87 -2.63
C ASP A 274 -36.92 -2.57 -3.45
N TRP A 275 -35.93 -2.51 -4.35
CA TRP A 275 -35.70 -1.33 -5.18
C TRP A 275 -35.51 -1.69 -6.65
N THR A 276 -35.84 -0.76 -7.52
CA THR A 276 -35.67 -0.92 -8.97
C THR A 276 -34.48 -0.10 -9.44
N ASP A 277 -33.58 -0.70 -10.22
CA ASP A 277 -32.47 0.02 -10.82
C ASP A 277 -32.87 0.79 -12.08
N SER A 278 -31.91 1.50 -12.68
CA SER A 278 -32.12 2.25 -13.92
C SER A 278 -32.46 1.38 -15.14
N ALA A 279 -32.19 0.07 -15.08
CA ALA A 279 -32.52 -0.88 -16.13
C ALA A 279 -33.91 -1.51 -15.93
N GLY A 280 -34.65 -1.12 -14.88
CA GLY A 280 -35.97 -1.67 -14.56
C GLY A 280 -35.92 -3.01 -13.82
N ILE A 281 -34.74 -3.46 -13.38
CA ILE A 281 -34.59 -4.72 -12.65
C ILE A 281 -34.92 -4.47 -11.17
N VAL A 282 -35.78 -5.33 -10.62
CA VAL A 282 -36.14 -5.30 -9.19
C VAL A 282 -35.14 -6.12 -8.39
N HIS A 283 -34.57 -5.49 -7.38
CA HIS A 283 -33.58 -6.04 -6.47
C HIS A 283 -34.19 -6.18 -5.08
N ARG A 284 -33.89 -7.29 -4.39
CA ARG A 284 -34.42 -7.58 -3.06
C ARG A 284 -33.87 -6.59 -2.03
N GLY A 285 -34.69 -6.22 -1.05
CA GLY A 285 -34.23 -5.44 0.10
C GLY A 285 -33.02 -6.07 0.82
N LEU A 286 -32.37 -5.27 1.65
CA LEU A 286 -31.28 -5.69 2.53
C LEU A 286 -31.63 -5.32 3.97
N ILE A 287 -31.37 -6.22 4.91
CA ILE A 287 -31.70 -6.00 6.33
C ILE A 287 -30.59 -6.56 7.23
N ASP A 288 -30.49 -6.00 8.42
CA ASP A 288 -29.81 -6.61 9.57
C ASP A 288 -30.89 -7.30 10.42
N LYS A 289 -31.01 -8.62 10.32
CA LYS A 289 -32.07 -9.36 11.04
C LYS A 289 -31.88 -9.36 12.55
N GLU A 290 -30.65 -9.18 13.03
CA GLU A 290 -30.35 -9.15 14.47
C GLU A 290 -30.74 -7.79 15.05
N TYR A 291 -30.33 -6.70 14.39
CA TYR A 291 -30.62 -5.35 14.84
C TYR A 291 -32.09 -4.94 14.58
N SER A 292 -32.64 -5.31 13.43
CA SER A 292 -33.96 -4.87 12.95
C SER A 292 -35.02 -5.97 13.08
N ILE A 293 -35.00 -6.74 14.17
CA ILE A 293 -35.90 -7.89 14.39
C ILE A 293 -37.39 -7.55 14.23
N GLU A 294 -37.79 -6.35 14.67
CA GLU A 294 -39.16 -5.84 14.57
C GLU A 294 -39.63 -5.64 13.12
N TYR A 295 -38.69 -5.40 12.20
CA TYR A 295 -38.97 -5.12 10.79
C TYR A 295 -38.86 -6.35 9.88
N VAL A 296 -38.34 -7.48 10.38
CA VAL A 296 -38.16 -8.71 9.59
C VAL A 296 -39.48 -9.19 8.98
N ASN A 297 -40.59 -9.13 9.74
CA ASN A 297 -41.91 -9.52 9.24
C ASN A 297 -42.49 -8.53 8.21
N LYS A 298 -42.05 -7.26 8.25
CA LYS A 298 -42.49 -6.21 7.33
C LYS A 298 -41.78 -6.30 5.98
N PHE A 299 -40.55 -6.80 5.96
CA PHE A 299 -39.71 -6.94 4.77
C PHE A 299 -39.28 -8.40 4.58
N PRO A 300 -40.21 -9.32 4.27
CA PRO A 300 -39.91 -10.76 4.18
C PRO A 300 -38.96 -11.12 3.04
N ASN A 301 -38.89 -10.29 1.99
CA ASN A 301 -37.98 -10.47 0.85
C ASN A 301 -36.55 -10.00 1.13
N ALA A 302 -36.33 -9.22 2.21
CA ALA A 302 -35.04 -8.61 2.47
C ALA A 302 -33.98 -9.64 2.86
N VAL A 303 -32.82 -9.57 2.22
CA VAL A 303 -31.70 -10.47 2.43
C VAL A 303 -30.86 -10.00 3.61
N ASN A 304 -30.47 -10.93 4.49
CA ASN A 304 -29.67 -10.63 5.68
C ASN A 304 -28.19 -10.44 5.32
N LYS A 305 -27.83 -9.23 4.89
CA LYS A 305 -26.46 -8.88 4.50
C LYS A 305 -25.99 -7.56 5.10
N ILE A 306 -26.86 -6.78 5.74
CA ILE A 306 -26.46 -5.57 6.46
C ILE A 306 -26.06 -5.94 7.88
N HIS A 307 -25.01 -5.30 8.36
CA HIS A 307 -24.56 -5.35 9.74
C HIS A 307 -24.36 -3.93 10.24
N LEU A 308 -25.21 -3.49 11.16
CA LEU A 308 -25.07 -2.20 11.83
C LEU A 308 -24.05 -2.32 12.95
N MET A 309 -22.95 -1.58 12.82
CA MET A 309 -21.83 -1.69 13.74
C MET A 309 -21.70 -0.41 14.56
N SER A 310 -21.56 -0.56 15.88
CA SER A 310 -21.31 0.57 16.78
C SER A 310 -19.80 0.74 17.00
N PRO A 311 -19.17 1.84 16.53
CA PRO A 311 -17.74 2.08 16.71
C PRO A 311 -17.33 2.03 18.18
N SER A 312 -18.10 2.67 19.06
CA SER A 312 -17.76 2.78 20.48
C SER A 312 -17.70 1.42 21.19
N ALA A 313 -18.47 0.43 20.72
CA ALA A 313 -18.47 -0.92 21.29
C ALA A 313 -17.26 -1.74 20.84
N TYR A 314 -16.91 -1.65 19.55
CA TYR A 314 -15.96 -2.58 18.92
C TYR A 314 -14.60 -1.97 18.55
N LYS A 315 -14.40 -0.65 18.72
CA LYS A 315 -13.18 0.05 18.28
C LYS A 315 -11.90 -0.68 18.69
N SER A 316 -11.74 -1.03 19.97
CA SER A 316 -10.52 -1.69 20.43
C SER A 316 -10.30 -3.06 19.79
N GLU A 317 -11.35 -3.91 19.71
CA GLU A 317 -11.27 -5.24 19.08
C GLU A 317 -10.93 -5.12 17.58
N MET A 318 -11.48 -4.11 16.91
CA MET A 318 -11.21 -3.82 15.50
C MET A 318 -9.76 -3.48 15.23
N TYR A 319 -9.18 -2.62 16.06
CA TYR A 319 -7.80 -2.21 15.91
C TYR A 319 -6.83 -3.35 16.20
N GLU A 320 -7.05 -4.12 17.26
CA GLU A 320 -6.17 -5.24 17.58
C GLU A 320 -6.15 -6.28 16.45
N ALA A 321 -7.33 -6.68 15.99
CA ALA A 321 -7.43 -7.67 14.92
C ALA A 321 -6.85 -7.13 13.60
N MET A 322 -7.08 -5.85 13.26
CA MET A 322 -6.45 -5.23 12.09
C MET A 322 -4.92 -5.22 12.19
N ILE A 323 -4.36 -4.80 13.33
CA ILE A 323 -2.91 -4.77 13.56
C ILE A 323 -2.34 -6.19 13.42
N GLU A 324 -3.01 -7.19 13.97
CA GLU A 324 -2.60 -8.60 13.87
C GLU A 324 -2.58 -9.08 12.41
N LEU A 325 -3.69 -8.94 11.67
CA LEU A 325 -3.77 -9.42 10.29
C LEU A 325 -2.82 -8.66 9.34
N MET A 326 -2.59 -7.38 9.55
CA MET A 326 -1.60 -6.62 8.77
C MET A 326 -0.17 -7.07 9.06
N ASN A 327 0.17 -7.38 10.32
CA ASN A 327 1.49 -7.89 10.66
C ASN A 327 1.74 -9.33 10.15
N GLN A 328 0.67 -10.12 9.99
CA GLN A 328 0.69 -11.47 9.38
C GLN A 328 0.62 -11.44 7.84
N ASP A 329 0.62 -10.26 7.23
CA ASP A 329 0.55 -10.07 5.77
C ASP A 329 -0.72 -10.65 5.11
N LYS A 330 -1.85 -10.62 5.84
CA LYS A 330 -3.14 -11.15 5.37
C LYS A 330 -4.04 -10.09 4.72
N ILE A 331 -3.64 -8.82 4.76
CA ILE A 331 -4.37 -7.69 4.18
C ILE A 331 -3.47 -6.97 3.19
N SER A 332 -3.88 -6.91 1.91
CA SER A 332 -3.11 -6.22 0.86
C SER A 332 -3.75 -4.93 0.34
N PHE A 333 -2.92 -3.98 -0.04
CA PHE A 333 -3.27 -2.67 -0.61
C PHE A 333 -2.78 -2.56 -2.06
N THR A 334 -3.26 -1.56 -2.78
CA THR A 334 -2.62 -1.16 -4.05
C THR A 334 -1.30 -0.45 -3.74
N ALA A 335 -0.30 -0.66 -4.60
CA ALA A 335 0.96 0.07 -4.57
C ALA A 335 0.76 1.60 -4.62
N PRO A 336 1.74 2.39 -4.18
CA PRO A 336 1.66 3.84 -4.19
C PRO A 336 1.38 4.36 -5.59
N TYR A 337 0.39 5.24 -5.70
CA TYR A 337 0.02 5.82 -6.96
C TYR A 337 0.94 6.99 -7.30
N ASP A 338 1.59 6.94 -8.47
CA ASP A 338 2.58 7.91 -8.92
C ASP A 338 1.97 9.03 -9.79
N SER A 339 0.65 9.19 -9.72
CA SER A 339 -0.12 10.19 -10.48
C SER A 339 -0.01 10.07 -12.01
N LYS A 340 0.47 8.92 -12.53
CA LYS A 340 0.54 8.66 -13.97
C LYS A 340 -0.76 8.09 -14.52
N ASP A 341 -0.91 8.23 -15.83
CA ASP A 341 -2.05 7.71 -16.59
C ASP A 341 -2.00 6.19 -16.82
N TYR A 342 -1.00 5.50 -16.28
CA TYR A 342 -0.79 4.07 -16.48
C TYR A 342 -0.08 3.44 -15.27
N LEU A 343 -0.32 2.15 -15.06
CA LEU A 343 0.47 1.30 -14.16
C LEU A 343 1.49 0.49 -14.94
N THR A 344 2.69 0.39 -14.38
CA THR A 344 3.73 -0.51 -14.89
C THR A 344 3.70 -1.79 -14.08
N VAL A 345 3.14 -2.85 -14.64
CA VAL A 345 3.07 -4.17 -14.01
C VAL A 345 4.21 -5.04 -14.54
N PHE A 346 4.96 -5.63 -13.63
CA PHE A 346 5.98 -6.62 -13.93
C PHE A 346 5.32 -8.00 -13.86
N ASP A 347 5.13 -8.63 -15.00
CA ASP A 347 4.56 -9.97 -15.13
C ASP A 347 5.70 -10.98 -15.24
N VAL A 348 5.80 -11.90 -14.29
CA VAL A 348 6.77 -12.99 -14.36
C VAL A 348 6.14 -14.10 -15.18
N ASP A 349 6.69 -14.37 -16.36
CA ASP A 349 6.23 -15.47 -17.19
C ASP A 349 6.65 -16.81 -16.55
N GLU A 350 5.81 -17.31 -15.63
CA GLU A 350 6.05 -18.54 -14.87
C GLU A 350 6.22 -19.74 -15.80
N LYS A 351 5.48 -19.80 -16.92
CA LYS A 351 5.63 -20.87 -17.91
C LYS A 351 7.02 -20.84 -18.53
N LYS A 352 7.48 -19.68 -18.94
CA LYS A 352 8.83 -19.49 -19.48
C LYS A 352 9.90 -19.82 -18.44
N LEU A 353 9.67 -19.48 -17.17
CA LEU A 353 10.56 -19.81 -16.05
C LEU A 353 10.61 -21.32 -15.79
N GLU A 354 9.47 -22.02 -15.80
CA GLU A 354 9.38 -23.47 -15.61
C GLU A 354 9.98 -24.26 -16.76
N GLU A 355 9.71 -23.86 -18.01
CA GLU A 355 10.30 -24.46 -19.21
C GLU A 355 11.82 -24.31 -19.20
N ALA A 356 12.31 -23.12 -18.85
CA ALA A 356 13.73 -22.88 -18.75
C ALA A 356 14.36 -23.63 -17.56
N ARG A 357 13.68 -23.71 -16.41
CA ARG A 357 14.10 -24.53 -15.26
C ARG A 357 14.23 -25.99 -15.64
N LYS A 358 13.27 -26.55 -16.39
CA LYS A 358 13.34 -27.92 -16.91
C LYS A 358 14.52 -28.09 -17.87
N SER A 359 14.69 -27.19 -18.83
CA SER A 359 15.77 -27.25 -19.82
C SER A 359 17.16 -27.18 -19.16
N ILE A 360 17.40 -26.16 -18.33
CA ILE A 360 18.67 -25.95 -17.62
C ILE A 360 18.94 -27.12 -16.66
N SER A 361 17.93 -27.61 -15.94
CA SER A 361 18.11 -28.77 -15.06
C SER A 361 18.52 -30.02 -15.83
N GLN A 362 17.97 -30.26 -17.02
CA GLN A 362 18.36 -31.38 -17.88
C GLN A 362 19.79 -31.22 -18.40
N GLU A 363 20.22 -30.00 -18.70
CA GLU A 363 21.57 -29.70 -19.20
C GLU A 363 22.62 -29.82 -18.09
N LEU A 364 22.34 -29.31 -16.88
CA LEU A 364 23.22 -29.40 -15.71
C LEU A 364 23.32 -30.84 -15.18
N LYS A 365 22.26 -31.66 -15.27
CA LYS A 365 22.31 -33.09 -14.91
C LYS A 365 23.30 -33.88 -15.77
N LYS A 366 23.57 -33.45 -17.00
CA LYS A 366 24.59 -34.08 -17.87
C LYS A 366 26.02 -33.81 -17.41
N GLN A 367 26.23 -32.79 -16.57
CA GLN A 367 27.56 -32.35 -16.12
C GLN A 367 28.08 -33.09 -14.88
N LYS A 368 27.33 -34.06 -14.32
CA LYS A 368 27.70 -34.85 -13.12
C LYS A 368 28.20 -33.98 -11.94
N LEU A 369 27.52 -32.86 -11.70
CA LEU A 369 27.80 -31.96 -10.58
C LEU A 369 27.34 -32.59 -9.26
N ASN A 370 27.98 -32.22 -8.15
CA ASN A 370 27.44 -32.54 -6.82
C ASN A 370 26.19 -31.69 -6.53
N GLU A 371 25.36 -32.10 -5.56
CA GLU A 371 24.08 -31.44 -5.25
C GLU A 371 24.21 -29.95 -4.99
N LYS A 372 25.24 -29.54 -4.24
CA LYS A 372 25.44 -28.15 -3.84
C LYS A 372 25.90 -27.27 -5.02
N GLU A 373 26.73 -27.82 -5.90
CA GLU A 373 27.17 -27.17 -7.15
C GLU A 373 26.04 -27.12 -8.19
N PHE A 374 25.21 -28.16 -8.22
CA PHE A 374 24.03 -28.22 -9.08
C PHE A 374 23.02 -27.12 -8.72
N GLU A 375 22.66 -26.98 -7.44
CA GLU A 375 21.75 -25.94 -6.98
C GLU A 375 22.31 -24.53 -7.19
N SER A 376 23.60 -24.32 -6.89
CA SER A 376 24.24 -23.03 -7.12
C SER A 376 24.21 -22.62 -8.59
N ARG A 377 24.57 -23.54 -9.51
CA ARG A 377 24.57 -23.25 -10.95
C ARG A 377 23.17 -23.13 -11.54
N LEU A 378 22.22 -23.92 -11.04
CA LEU A 378 20.82 -23.82 -11.46
C LEU A 378 20.27 -22.43 -11.11
N ASN A 379 20.55 -21.93 -9.90
CA ASN A 379 20.15 -20.59 -9.49
C ASN A 379 20.85 -19.49 -10.30
N ASP A 380 22.15 -19.64 -10.58
CA ASP A 380 22.90 -18.68 -11.42
C ASP A 380 22.38 -18.60 -12.86
N GLU A 381 22.05 -19.74 -13.49
CA GLU A 381 21.51 -19.77 -14.85
C GLU A 381 20.04 -19.32 -14.90
N LEU A 382 19.24 -19.67 -13.90
CA LEU A 382 17.88 -19.15 -13.77
C LEU A 382 17.87 -17.62 -13.59
N GLY A 383 18.83 -17.08 -12.83
CA GLY A 383 18.99 -15.64 -12.61
C GLY A 383 19.37 -14.84 -13.87
N LYS A 384 19.82 -15.50 -14.94
CA LYS A 384 20.13 -14.85 -16.23
C LYS A 384 18.93 -14.75 -17.16
N ILE A 385 17.81 -15.42 -16.85
CA ILE A 385 16.64 -15.41 -17.70
C ILE A 385 15.85 -14.13 -17.44
N GLN A 386 15.65 -13.34 -18.50
CA GLN A 386 14.69 -12.25 -18.49
C GLN A 386 13.27 -12.85 -18.62
N SER A 387 12.72 -13.23 -17.46
CA SER A 387 11.36 -13.75 -17.28
C SER A 387 10.34 -12.66 -16.94
N VAL A 388 10.81 -11.44 -16.66
CA VAL A 388 9.95 -10.31 -16.30
C VAL A 388 9.56 -9.55 -17.58
N ASN A 389 8.28 -9.62 -17.93
CA ASN A 389 7.66 -8.81 -18.96
C ASN A 389 7.07 -7.55 -18.32
N THR A 390 7.32 -6.39 -18.91
CA THR A 390 6.72 -5.14 -18.45
C THR A 390 5.44 -4.85 -19.23
N LYS A 391 4.31 -4.79 -18.55
CA LYS A 391 3.01 -4.44 -19.12
C LYS A 391 2.57 -3.07 -18.63
N MET A 392 2.23 -2.17 -19.56
CA MET A 392 1.60 -0.89 -19.23
C MET A 392 0.08 -1.04 -19.28
N ILE A 393 -0.59 -0.77 -18.15
CA ILE A 393 -2.05 -0.77 -18.05
C ILE A 393 -2.53 0.68 -17.96
N LYS A 394 -3.29 1.14 -18.95
CA LYS A 394 -3.87 2.49 -18.93
C LYS A 394 -4.92 2.61 -17.83
N LEU A 395 -4.87 3.72 -17.10
CA LEU A 395 -5.80 4.07 -16.03
C LEU A 395 -6.85 5.07 -16.54
N ASP A 396 -8.11 4.77 -16.30
CA ASP A 396 -9.19 5.72 -16.47
C ASP A 396 -9.29 6.67 -15.27
N TRP A 397 -10.16 7.66 -15.36
CA TRP A 397 -10.32 8.65 -14.28
C TRP A 397 -10.81 8.05 -12.96
N GLN A 398 -11.67 7.03 -13.00
CA GLN A 398 -12.18 6.38 -11.79
C GLN A 398 -11.08 5.55 -11.12
N ASP A 399 -10.24 4.88 -11.91
CA ASP A 399 -9.09 4.14 -11.41
C ASP A 399 -8.13 5.05 -10.63
N LYS A 400 -7.82 6.23 -11.19
CA LYS A 400 -6.92 7.20 -10.56
C LYS A 400 -7.47 7.71 -9.24
N ILE A 401 -8.78 7.96 -9.17
CA ILE A 401 -9.44 8.37 -7.93
C ILE A 401 -9.40 7.25 -6.88
N ALA A 402 -9.70 6.02 -7.28
CA ALA A 402 -9.66 4.87 -6.38
C ALA A 402 -8.26 4.66 -5.79
N LEU A 403 -7.23 4.74 -6.64
CA LEU A 403 -5.82 4.66 -6.24
C LEU A 403 -5.42 5.82 -5.30
N ALA A 404 -5.81 7.05 -5.61
CA ALA A 404 -5.54 8.21 -4.76
C ALA A 404 -6.21 8.10 -3.38
N ASN A 405 -7.46 7.63 -3.34
CA ASN A 405 -8.18 7.41 -2.08
C ASN A 405 -7.57 6.25 -1.27
N MET A 406 -7.03 5.23 -1.93
CA MET A 406 -6.30 4.14 -1.27
C MET A 406 -5.00 4.65 -0.64
N ASP A 407 -4.26 5.52 -1.34
CA ASP A 407 -3.08 6.19 -0.78
C ASP A 407 -3.43 7.09 0.40
N ALA A 408 -4.55 7.81 0.34
CA ALA A 408 -5.05 8.59 1.48
C ALA A 408 -5.39 7.70 2.68
N LEU A 409 -6.09 6.58 2.47
CA LEU A 409 -6.38 5.58 3.51
C LEU A 409 -5.09 5.08 4.18
N LYS A 410 -4.07 4.71 3.39
CA LYS A 410 -2.78 4.25 3.92
C LYS A 410 -2.11 5.32 4.77
N GLU A 411 -2.17 6.58 4.37
CA GLU A 411 -1.58 7.67 5.14
C GLU A 411 -2.29 7.89 6.47
N GLU A 412 -3.63 7.76 6.51
CA GLU A 412 -4.37 7.82 7.76
C GLU A 412 -3.95 6.70 8.73
N LEU A 413 -3.77 5.47 8.23
CA LEU A 413 -3.35 4.32 9.05
C LEU A 413 -2.00 4.52 9.75
N VAL A 414 -1.00 5.13 9.08
CA VAL A 414 0.33 5.36 9.66
C VAL A 414 0.29 6.44 10.75
N ASN A 415 -0.67 7.35 10.69
CA ASN A 415 -0.79 8.46 11.64
C ASN A 415 -1.66 8.15 12.87
N MET A 416 -2.10 6.89 13.01
CA MET A 416 -2.86 6.42 14.17
C MET A 416 -1.93 6.00 15.32
N VAL A 417 -2.25 6.46 16.54
CA VAL A 417 -1.55 6.11 17.80
C VAL A 417 -2.42 5.29 18.73
N ARG A 418 -1.76 4.42 19.50
CA ARG A 418 -2.36 3.74 20.66
C ARG A 418 -2.15 4.58 21.92
N LYS A 419 -3.23 4.99 22.58
CA LYS A 419 -3.21 5.57 23.92
C LYS A 419 -3.74 4.57 24.94
N LYS A 420 -2.84 4.09 25.81
CA LYS A 420 -3.22 3.25 26.95
C LYS A 420 -4.08 4.04 27.93
N ARG A 421 -5.15 3.42 28.42
CA ARG A 421 -6.02 3.99 29.46
C ARG A 421 -6.02 3.13 30.70
N ASP A 422 -6.04 3.77 31.86
CA ASP A 422 -6.14 3.07 33.15
C ASP A 422 -7.44 2.28 33.31
N SER A 423 -8.47 2.61 32.52
CA SER A 423 -9.76 1.91 32.48
C SER A 423 -9.72 0.55 31.76
N GLY A 424 -8.55 0.09 31.30
CA GLY A 424 -8.32 -1.25 30.74
C GLY A 424 -8.64 -1.43 29.25
N LYS A 425 -9.34 -0.49 28.59
CA LYS A 425 -9.51 -0.47 27.13
C LYS A 425 -8.66 0.64 26.51
N ASP A 426 -7.68 0.24 25.70
CA ASP A 426 -6.86 1.16 24.92
C ASP A 426 -7.73 1.98 23.96
N SER A 427 -7.38 3.25 23.81
CA SER A 427 -7.96 4.15 22.80
C SER A 427 -7.03 4.34 21.63
N PHE A 428 -7.63 4.48 20.46
CA PHE A 428 -6.95 4.71 19.20
C PHE A 428 -7.39 6.05 18.65
N GLU A 429 -6.44 6.91 18.32
CA GLU A 429 -6.67 8.26 17.82
C GLU A 429 -5.52 8.72 16.93
N LEU A 430 -5.70 9.81 16.19
CA LEU A 430 -4.62 10.43 15.43
C LEU A 430 -3.54 11.01 16.35
N THR A 431 -2.32 11.10 15.83
CA THR A 431 -1.25 11.84 16.51
C THR A 431 -1.72 13.27 16.84
N PRO A 432 -1.34 13.83 18.01
CA PRO A 432 -1.77 15.16 18.41
C PRO A 432 -1.48 16.26 17.38
N GLU A 433 -0.37 16.12 16.64
CA GLU A 433 0.03 17.06 15.59
C GLU A 433 -0.85 17.00 14.34
N LYS A 434 -1.54 15.87 14.12
CA LYS A 434 -2.34 15.57 12.93
C LYS A 434 -3.84 15.58 13.20
N ALA A 435 -4.30 15.54 14.45
CA ALA A 435 -5.71 15.51 14.84
C ALA A 435 -6.58 16.63 14.24
N ASN A 436 -5.99 17.78 13.88
CA ASN A 436 -6.69 18.90 13.24
C ASN A 436 -6.36 19.08 11.75
N LYS A 437 -5.53 18.22 11.17
CA LYS A 437 -5.01 18.32 9.79
C LYS A 437 -5.42 17.15 8.92
N LEU A 438 -5.64 16.00 9.53
CA LEU A 438 -5.97 14.74 8.89
C LEU A 438 -7.27 14.24 9.51
N HIS A 439 -8.14 13.68 8.67
CA HIS A 439 -9.33 12.96 9.12
C HIS A 439 -8.93 11.52 9.36
N ASP A 440 -9.54 10.86 10.35
CA ASP A 440 -9.36 9.43 10.60
C ASP A 440 -10.46 8.58 9.96
N ASP A 441 -11.44 9.22 9.31
CA ASP A 441 -12.62 8.58 8.74
C ASP A 441 -12.26 7.29 7.98
N ARG A 442 -11.24 7.28 7.10
CA ARG A 442 -10.86 6.12 6.26
C ARG A 442 -10.22 4.99 7.03
N ALA A 443 -9.31 5.31 7.93
CA ALA A 443 -8.61 4.29 8.70
C ALA A 443 -9.45 3.73 9.86
N LEU A 444 -10.26 4.56 10.53
CA LEU A 444 -10.59 4.32 11.93
C LEU A 444 -11.52 3.12 12.19
N ASN A 445 -12.56 2.96 11.36
CA ASN A 445 -13.60 1.96 11.59
C ASN A 445 -13.65 0.87 10.51
N ARG A 446 -13.09 1.13 9.32
CA ARG A 446 -13.49 0.43 8.09
C ARG A 446 -12.78 -0.89 7.85
N ILE A 447 -11.46 -0.93 8.02
CA ILE A 447 -10.71 -2.19 7.98
C ILE A 447 -11.07 -3.05 9.20
N GLY A 448 -11.24 -2.41 10.36
CA GLY A 448 -11.73 -3.03 11.58
C GLY A 448 -13.02 -3.85 11.42
N TYR A 449 -14.04 -3.27 10.74
CA TYR A 449 -15.30 -3.98 10.44
C TYR A 449 -15.08 -5.26 9.65
N PHE A 450 -14.17 -5.23 8.67
CA PHE A 450 -13.82 -6.43 7.91
C PHE A 450 -13.14 -7.45 8.80
N VAL A 451 -12.18 -6.99 9.61
CA VAL A 451 -11.25 -7.85 10.30
C VAL A 451 -11.86 -8.52 11.53
N ILE A 452 -12.79 -7.90 12.27
CA ILE A 452 -13.49 -8.61 13.38
C ILE A 452 -14.25 -9.84 12.88
N LYS A 453 -14.78 -9.79 11.66
CA LYS A 453 -15.49 -10.93 11.09
C LYS A 453 -14.55 -11.86 10.33
N VAL A 454 -13.47 -11.36 9.69
CA VAL A 454 -12.40 -12.15 9.06
C VAL A 454 -11.55 -12.94 10.06
N ASP A 455 -11.23 -12.36 11.22
CA ASP A 455 -10.55 -13.08 12.31
C ASP A 455 -11.48 -14.18 12.88
N LYS A 456 -12.79 -13.89 12.94
CA LYS A 456 -13.85 -14.90 13.18
C LYS A 456 -14.15 -15.79 11.96
N LEU A 457 -13.56 -15.56 10.77
CA LEU A 457 -13.68 -16.47 9.61
C LEU A 457 -12.86 -17.75 9.80
N GLN A 458 -12.00 -17.83 10.82
CA GLN A 458 -11.49 -19.13 11.28
C GLN A 458 -12.59 -20.04 11.87
N THR A 459 -13.83 -19.55 12.01
CA THR A 459 -14.98 -20.34 12.46
C THR A 459 -16.11 -20.41 11.42
N GLY A 460 -15.95 -21.30 10.43
CA GLY A 460 -16.95 -22.27 9.97
C GLY A 460 -18.36 -21.87 9.47
N ASN A 461 -18.79 -20.61 9.48
CA ASN A 461 -20.22 -20.27 9.27
C ASN A 461 -20.48 -19.11 8.29
N PHE A 462 -19.94 -19.17 7.06
CA PHE A 462 -20.31 -18.21 6.01
C PHE A 462 -20.56 -18.80 4.61
N LEU A 463 -20.79 -20.12 4.53
CA LEU A 463 -21.40 -20.77 3.36
C LEU A 463 -22.86 -21.13 3.66
#